data_AF-A0A812NCJ0-F1
#
_entry.id   AF-A0A812NCJ0-F1
#
_cell.length_a   1.000
_cell.length_b   1.000
_cell.length_c   1.000
_cell.angle_alpha   90.00
_cell.angle_beta   90.00
_cell.angle_gamma   90.00
#
_symmetry.space_group_name_H-M   'P 1'
#
loop_
_entity.id
_entity.type
_entity.pdbx_description
1 polymer ?
#
loop_
_entity_poly.entity_id
_entity_poly.type
_entity_poly.pdbx_seq_one_letter_code
_entity_poly.pdbx_strand_id
1 'polypeptide(L)'
;MIVKVVSLVIVISTDSEGMLKSMQPKEGTFLTHKELNHFMKWKHVTIPSGAEEVVQLCDGSADCPCNVGSAQPGELCEVLSDSVSDALHGVAPGHVAPDQWLFQALVKAALAAPEGCVWKSGGKFLLTNEDRNQSPTAIVGVLERDNQESAAGKGIRALVAHTEQEYGYRVTAIQLNFHPNHKSSHKQHRDIYGAGQKGGINCTCSFMKCTGTVCYSIGSSRQILCETITDSRSKYETCGEECTGRKTYKWMHSGSAMHFNAPWNNNHTH
;
A
#
# COMPACT_ATOMS: atom_id res chain seq x y z
N MET A 1 20.18 -52.58 -10.31
CA MET A 1 20.07 -51.11 -10.44
C MET A 1 20.56 -50.50 -9.13
N ILE A 2 21.70 -49.80 -9.13
CA ILE A 2 22.26 -49.17 -7.91
C ILE A 2 21.93 -47.68 -7.99
N VAL A 3 21.09 -47.19 -7.07
CA VAL A 3 20.77 -45.76 -6.96
C VAL A 3 21.84 -45.11 -6.10
N LYS A 4 22.70 -44.29 -6.71
CA LYS A 4 23.65 -43.43 -5.99
C LYS A 4 22.89 -42.24 -5.40
N VAL A 5 22.84 -42.17 -4.08
CA VAL A 5 22.42 -40.96 -3.36
C VAL A 5 23.56 -39.95 -3.44
N VAL A 6 23.34 -38.84 -4.13
CA VAL A 6 24.28 -37.71 -4.17
C VAL A 6 23.85 -36.74 -3.06
N SER A 7 24.57 -36.75 -1.95
CA SER A 7 24.43 -35.74 -0.91
C SER A 7 25.01 -34.41 -1.43
N LEU A 8 24.13 -33.46 -1.73
CA LEU A 8 24.52 -32.09 -2.05
C LEU A 8 24.89 -31.38 -0.74
N VAL A 9 26.18 -31.25 -0.46
CA VAL A 9 26.69 -30.41 0.63
C VAL A 9 26.82 -28.99 0.08
N ILE A 10 25.94 -28.09 0.51
CA ILE A 10 26.06 -26.66 0.20
C ILE A 10 27.17 -26.10 1.09
N VAL A 11 28.35 -25.88 0.51
CA VAL A 11 29.46 -25.19 1.18
C VAL A 11 29.19 -23.69 1.10
N ILE A 12 28.70 -23.10 2.19
CA ILE A 12 28.63 -21.64 2.34
C ILE A 12 30.06 -21.15 2.54
N SER A 13 30.60 -20.36 1.61
CA SER A 13 31.97 -19.85 1.74
C SER A 13 32.08 -18.88 2.92
N THR A 14 33.20 -18.90 3.62
CA THR A 14 33.50 -18.01 4.75
C THR A 14 33.44 -16.52 4.39
N ASP A 15 33.67 -16.18 3.11
CA ASP A 15 33.51 -14.81 2.60
C ASP A 15 32.05 -14.34 2.58
N SER A 16 31.10 -15.28 2.40
CA SER A 16 29.66 -14.99 2.39
C SER A 16 29.16 -14.65 3.80
N GLU A 17 29.70 -15.31 4.84
CA GLU A 17 29.41 -14.95 6.23
C GLU A 17 29.98 -13.57 6.60
N GLY A 18 31.15 -13.22 6.08
CA GLY A 18 31.76 -11.90 6.28
C GLY A 18 30.93 -10.78 5.67
N MET A 19 30.40 -10.98 4.46
CA MET A 19 29.48 -10.03 3.81
C MET A 19 28.13 -9.93 4.53
N LEU A 20 27.53 -11.05 4.96
CA LEU A 20 26.27 -11.02 5.71
C LEU A 20 26.43 -10.32 7.07
N LYS A 21 27.56 -10.47 7.74
CA LYS A 21 27.88 -9.79 9.01
C LYS A 21 28.14 -8.29 8.83
N SER A 22 28.61 -7.85 7.66
CA SER A 22 28.83 -6.43 7.37
C SER A 22 27.57 -5.69 6.87
N MET A 23 26.52 -6.43 6.50
CA MET A 23 25.18 -5.90 6.20
C MET A 23 24.34 -5.64 7.45
N GLN A 24 24.96 -5.11 8.52
CA GLN A 24 24.20 -4.59 9.66
C GLN A 24 23.30 -3.45 9.15
N PRO A 25 21.97 -3.54 9.32
CA PRO A 25 21.07 -2.46 8.92
C PRO A 25 21.53 -1.17 9.60
N LYS A 26 21.66 -0.08 8.83
CA LYS A 26 22.05 1.22 9.41
C LYS A 26 21.05 1.58 10.52
N GLU A 27 21.53 1.92 11.71
CA GLU A 27 20.67 2.34 12.81
C GLU A 27 19.73 3.46 12.35
N GLY A 28 18.45 3.36 12.70
CA GLY A 28 17.43 4.32 12.30
C GLY A 28 16.71 4.04 10.98
N THR A 29 17.05 2.98 10.25
CA THR A 29 16.39 2.59 8.97
C THR A 29 15.16 1.69 9.13
N PHE A 30 14.87 1.21 10.34
CA PHE A 30 13.72 0.36 10.62
C PHE A 30 13.01 0.79 11.91
N LEU A 31 11.75 0.38 12.07
CA LEU A 31 11.04 0.50 13.34
C LEU A 31 11.43 -0.65 14.26
N THR A 32 11.73 -0.36 15.52
CA THR A 32 11.85 -1.43 16.51
C THR A 32 10.48 -2.06 16.79
N HIS A 33 10.44 -3.33 17.15
CA HIS A 33 9.20 -3.98 17.58
C HIS A 33 8.54 -3.23 18.75
N LYS A 34 9.35 -2.63 19.62
CA LYS A 34 8.88 -1.80 20.74
C LYS A 34 8.08 -0.60 20.26
N GLU A 35 8.59 0.14 19.27
CA GLU A 35 7.89 1.29 18.69
C GLU A 35 6.65 0.84 17.92
N LEU A 36 6.71 -0.25 17.14
CA LEU A 36 5.55 -0.80 16.42
C LEU A 36 4.41 -1.13 17.39
N ASN A 37 4.72 -1.86 18.45
CA ASN A 37 3.76 -2.23 19.48
C ASN A 37 3.24 -1.02 20.26
N HIS A 38 4.03 0.05 20.38
CA HIS A 38 3.59 1.28 21.02
C HIS A 38 2.55 2.02 20.17
N PHE A 39 2.83 2.24 18.89
CA PHE A 39 2.00 3.05 18.00
C PHE A 39 0.80 2.28 17.41
N MET A 40 0.97 1.02 17.05
CA MET A 40 -0.03 0.26 16.29
C MET A 40 -1.03 -0.45 17.21
N LYS A 41 -1.78 0.31 18.00
CA LYS A 41 -2.86 -0.22 18.84
C LYS A 41 -4.21 0.22 18.33
N TRP A 42 -5.18 -0.68 18.36
CA TRP A 42 -6.55 -0.39 17.90
C TRP A 42 -7.16 0.85 18.58
N LYS A 43 -6.89 1.06 19.87
CA LYS A 43 -7.37 2.23 20.62
C LYS A 43 -6.87 3.59 20.11
N HIS A 44 -5.84 3.60 19.24
CA HIS A 44 -5.33 4.82 18.59
C HIS A 44 -5.95 5.07 17.23
N VAL A 45 -6.78 4.14 16.73
CA VAL A 45 -7.57 4.33 15.51
C VAL A 45 -8.65 5.34 15.81
N THR A 46 -8.59 6.48 15.16
CA THR A 46 -9.56 7.56 15.33
C THR A 46 -10.65 7.46 14.27
N ILE A 47 -11.85 7.91 14.64
CA ILE A 47 -12.91 8.24 13.69
C ILE A 47 -12.75 9.74 13.40
N PRO A 48 -12.73 10.17 12.14
CA PRO A 48 -12.58 11.57 11.81
C PRO A 48 -13.71 12.44 12.37
N SER A 49 -13.38 13.68 12.67
CA SER A 49 -14.34 14.75 12.93
C SER A 49 -14.14 15.84 11.88
N GLY A 50 -15.12 16.07 11.00
CA GLY A 50 -15.02 17.11 9.96
C GLY A 50 -15.88 16.79 8.74
N ALA A 51 -15.82 17.67 7.74
CA ALA A 51 -16.45 17.44 6.44
C ALA A 51 -15.79 16.24 5.72
N GLU A 52 -16.61 15.43 5.04
CA GLU A 52 -16.16 14.25 4.28
C GLU A 52 -15.22 14.63 3.12
N GLU A 53 -15.53 15.76 2.48
CA GLU A 53 -14.74 16.31 1.39
C GLU A 53 -14.54 17.83 1.56
N VAL A 54 -13.30 18.30 1.38
CA VAL A 54 -12.97 19.73 1.30
C VAL A 54 -12.26 19.99 -0.02
N VAL A 55 -12.81 20.88 -0.84
CA VAL A 55 -12.21 21.29 -2.11
C VAL A 55 -11.59 22.67 -1.94
N GLN A 56 -10.32 22.79 -2.32
CA GLN A 56 -9.61 24.06 -2.45
C GLN A 56 -9.28 24.28 -3.92
N LEU A 57 -9.78 25.37 -4.48
CA LEU A 57 -9.47 25.75 -5.86
C LEU A 57 -8.07 26.35 -5.94
N CYS A 58 -7.50 26.37 -7.15
CA CYS A 58 -6.25 27.03 -7.45
C CYS A 58 -6.33 28.53 -7.13
N ASP A 59 -5.34 29.02 -6.40
CA ASP A 59 -5.28 30.42 -5.95
C ASP A 59 -4.91 31.38 -7.09
N GLY A 60 -4.24 30.89 -8.14
CA GLY A 60 -3.78 31.70 -9.26
C GLY A 60 -4.90 32.21 -10.17
N SER A 61 -6.04 31.51 -10.25
CA SER A 61 -7.22 31.95 -11.00
C SER A 61 -8.45 31.11 -10.65
N ALA A 62 -9.61 31.77 -10.48
CA ALA A 62 -10.89 31.08 -10.28
C ALA A 62 -11.26 30.21 -11.50
N ASP A 63 -10.90 30.65 -12.70
CA ASP A 63 -11.14 29.96 -13.97
C ASP A 63 -9.93 29.12 -14.42
N CYS A 64 -9.03 28.74 -13.49
CA CYS A 64 -7.90 27.87 -13.83
C CYS A 64 -8.40 26.60 -14.51
N PRO A 65 -7.83 26.17 -15.65
CA PRO A 65 -8.14 24.88 -16.26
C PRO A 65 -7.97 23.70 -15.29
N CYS A 66 -7.07 23.85 -14.31
CA CYS A 66 -6.85 22.90 -13.22
C CYS A 66 -8.01 22.80 -12.21
N ASN A 67 -8.88 23.82 -12.13
CA ASN A 67 -10.05 23.83 -11.24
C ASN A 67 -11.21 22.97 -11.76
N VAL A 68 -11.19 22.59 -13.06
CA VAL A 68 -12.20 21.72 -13.65
C VAL A 68 -12.35 20.43 -12.83
N GLY A 69 -11.23 19.93 -12.26
CA GLY A 69 -11.23 19.16 -11.02
C GLY A 69 -12.00 17.83 -10.98
N SER A 70 -12.64 17.50 -12.08
CA SER A 70 -13.55 16.39 -12.21
C SER A 70 -12.86 15.30 -12.99
N ALA A 71 -13.05 14.07 -12.54
CA ALA A 71 -12.72 12.90 -13.33
C ALA A 71 -13.33 13.07 -14.73
N GLN A 72 -12.49 13.04 -15.75
CA GLN A 72 -12.92 12.99 -17.14
C GLN A 72 -13.59 11.64 -17.43
N PRO A 73 -14.35 11.51 -18.53
CA PRO A 73 -14.91 10.23 -18.94
C PRO A 73 -13.85 9.13 -18.95
N GLY A 74 -14.07 8.09 -18.15
CA GLY A 74 -13.15 6.95 -18.00
C GLY A 74 -12.07 7.10 -16.92
N GLU A 75 -11.95 8.25 -16.24
CA GLU A 75 -11.14 8.39 -15.03
C GLU A 75 -11.96 8.01 -13.79
N LEU A 76 -11.36 7.24 -12.88
CA LEU A 76 -12.01 6.83 -11.64
C LEU A 76 -11.07 7.05 -10.47
N CYS A 77 -11.59 7.69 -9.42
CA CYS A 77 -11.01 7.81 -8.11
C CYS A 77 -12.12 7.93 -7.07
N GLU A 78 -12.44 6.80 -6.49
CA GLU A 78 -13.58 6.63 -5.60
C GLU A 78 -13.11 6.11 -4.25
N VAL A 79 -13.71 6.65 -3.19
CA VAL A 79 -13.58 6.10 -1.84
C VAL A 79 -14.86 5.33 -1.57
N LEU A 80 -14.72 4.04 -1.36
CA LEU A 80 -15.81 3.11 -1.07
C LEU A 80 -15.77 2.79 0.43
N SER A 81 -16.87 3.06 1.12
CA SER A 81 -17.04 2.65 2.51
C SER A 81 -17.24 1.13 2.60
N ASP A 82 -16.89 0.56 3.75
CA ASP A 82 -17.14 -0.84 4.11
C ASP A 82 -16.51 -1.94 3.23
N SER A 83 -15.67 -1.58 2.24
CA SER A 83 -15.05 -2.56 1.33
C SER A 83 -14.22 -3.64 2.05
N VAL A 84 -13.59 -3.32 3.19
CA VAL A 84 -12.89 -4.33 4.00
C VAL A 84 -13.87 -5.28 4.67
N SER A 85 -15.04 -4.79 5.11
CA SER A 85 -16.09 -5.63 5.69
C SER A 85 -16.61 -6.61 4.63
N ASP A 86 -16.87 -6.12 3.43
CA ASP A 86 -17.34 -6.95 2.30
C ASP A 86 -16.29 -7.99 1.91
N ALA A 87 -15.03 -7.59 1.77
CA ALA A 87 -13.95 -8.48 1.42
C ALA A 87 -13.70 -9.58 2.46
N LEU A 88 -13.95 -9.30 3.74
CA LEU A 88 -13.71 -10.22 4.85
C LEU A 88 -14.97 -10.95 5.32
N HIS A 89 -16.08 -10.83 4.58
CA HIS A 89 -17.31 -11.52 4.88
C HIS A 89 -17.09 -13.05 4.93
N GLY A 90 -17.48 -13.68 6.04
CA GLY A 90 -17.27 -15.11 6.27
C GLY A 90 -15.82 -15.52 6.57
N VAL A 91 -14.87 -14.59 6.56
CA VAL A 91 -13.46 -14.82 6.91
C VAL A 91 -13.15 -14.31 8.31
N ALA A 92 -13.59 -13.09 8.64
CA ALA A 92 -13.41 -12.52 9.96
C ALA A 92 -14.36 -13.17 10.98
N PRO A 93 -13.95 -13.35 12.26
CA PRO A 93 -14.85 -13.83 13.30
C PRO A 93 -15.99 -12.83 13.56
N GLY A 94 -17.23 -13.31 13.64
CA GLY A 94 -18.42 -12.44 13.77
C GLY A 94 -18.55 -11.63 15.07
N HIS A 95 -17.62 -11.77 16.02
CA HIS A 95 -17.60 -11.02 17.29
C HIS A 95 -16.58 -9.87 17.30
N VAL A 96 -15.89 -9.61 16.19
CA VAL A 96 -14.91 -8.52 16.04
C VAL A 96 -15.18 -7.83 14.70
N ALA A 97 -15.05 -6.50 14.65
CA ALA A 97 -15.12 -5.77 13.39
C ALA A 97 -14.04 -6.30 12.41
N PRO A 98 -14.36 -6.53 11.12
CA PRO A 98 -13.42 -7.19 10.20
C PRO A 98 -12.09 -6.44 10.01
N ASP A 99 -12.15 -5.11 9.94
CA ASP A 99 -10.96 -4.25 9.82
C ASP A 99 -10.13 -4.24 11.11
N GLN A 100 -10.76 -4.27 12.29
CA GLN A 100 -10.09 -4.46 13.57
C GLN A 100 -9.37 -5.81 13.65
N TRP A 101 -10.04 -6.88 13.24
CA TRP A 101 -9.46 -8.22 13.23
C TRP A 101 -8.24 -8.28 12.32
N LEU A 102 -8.35 -7.77 11.10
CA LEU A 102 -7.23 -7.76 10.15
C LEU A 102 -6.10 -6.85 10.60
N PHE A 103 -6.40 -5.67 11.16
CA PHE A 103 -5.40 -4.76 11.75
C PHE A 103 -4.55 -5.50 12.80
N GLN A 104 -5.20 -6.12 13.78
CA GLN A 104 -4.51 -6.82 14.85
C GLN A 104 -3.67 -7.98 14.32
N ALA A 105 -4.18 -8.70 13.32
CA ALA A 105 -3.45 -9.79 12.67
C ALA A 105 -2.19 -9.30 11.94
N LEU A 106 -2.29 -8.20 11.17
CA LEU A 106 -1.16 -7.62 10.45
C LEU A 106 -0.10 -7.05 11.40
N VAL A 107 -0.52 -6.36 12.46
CA VAL A 107 0.42 -5.85 13.48
C VAL A 107 1.13 -7.00 14.18
N LYS A 108 0.41 -8.07 14.54
CA LYS A 108 1.01 -9.27 15.14
C LYS A 108 2.03 -9.92 14.21
N ALA A 109 1.70 -10.06 12.91
CA ALA A 109 2.62 -10.60 11.93
C ALA A 109 3.87 -9.73 11.76
N ALA A 110 3.72 -8.41 11.72
CA ALA A 110 4.84 -7.48 11.63
C ALA A 110 5.74 -7.51 12.89
N LEU A 111 5.18 -7.71 14.08
CA LEU A 111 5.94 -7.89 15.33
C LEU A 111 6.66 -9.24 15.43
N ALA A 112 6.16 -10.27 14.74
CA ALA A 112 6.78 -11.58 14.68
C ALA A 112 7.88 -11.68 13.60
N ALA A 113 7.88 -10.76 12.64
CA ALA A 113 8.92 -10.70 11.62
C ALA A 113 10.29 -10.44 12.27
N PRO A 114 11.39 -11.03 11.75
CA PRO A 114 12.73 -10.70 12.22
C PRO A 114 13.04 -9.22 12.09
N GLU A 115 13.84 -8.67 13.02
CA GLU A 115 14.31 -7.29 12.92
C GLU A 115 14.99 -7.04 11.56
N GLY A 116 14.75 -5.86 10.99
CA GLY A 116 15.19 -5.52 9.64
C GLY A 116 14.26 -5.98 8.50
N CYS A 117 13.17 -6.70 8.78
CA CYS A 117 12.15 -7.02 7.77
C CYS A 117 11.09 -5.92 7.56
N VAL A 118 11.07 -4.90 8.43
CA VAL A 118 10.13 -3.77 8.41
C VAL A 118 10.89 -2.46 8.21
N TRP A 119 10.81 -1.89 7.01
CA TRP A 119 11.66 -0.77 6.57
C TRP A 119 11.00 0.59 6.81
N LYS A 120 11.76 1.60 7.25
CA LYS A 120 11.31 3.00 7.32
C LYS A 120 11.35 3.65 5.95
N SER A 121 10.25 4.26 5.52
CA SER A 121 10.21 5.05 4.29
C SER A 121 9.16 6.15 4.41
N GLY A 122 9.51 7.42 4.15
CA GLY A 122 8.53 8.53 4.11
C GLY A 122 7.66 8.71 5.37
N GLY A 123 8.19 8.41 6.56
CA GLY A 123 7.44 8.49 7.83
C GLY A 123 6.47 7.32 8.09
N LYS A 124 6.45 6.30 7.22
CA LYS A 124 5.74 5.03 7.38
C LYS A 124 6.71 3.86 7.43
N PHE A 125 6.18 2.65 7.62
CA PHE A 125 6.92 1.41 7.56
C PHE A 125 6.36 0.44 6.55
N LEU A 126 7.25 -0.37 5.99
CA LEU A 126 6.93 -1.32 4.94
C LEU A 126 7.25 -2.72 5.43
N LEU A 127 6.24 -3.59 5.55
CA LEU A 127 6.46 -5.04 5.66
C LEU A 127 6.64 -5.64 4.25
N THR A 128 7.36 -4.91 3.40
CA THR A 128 7.70 -5.21 2.02
C THR A 128 9.06 -4.59 1.72
N ASN A 129 9.67 -4.94 0.59
CA ASN A 129 10.85 -4.23 0.10
C ASN A 129 10.52 -2.75 -0.17
N GLU A 130 11.43 -1.83 0.15
CA GLU A 130 11.25 -0.38 -0.04
C GLU A 130 11.15 0.03 -1.51
N ASP A 131 11.85 -0.70 -2.38
CA ASP A 131 11.97 -0.40 -3.80
C ASP A 131 10.98 -1.18 -4.65
N ARG A 132 10.26 -2.15 -4.07
CA ARG A 132 9.42 -3.08 -4.84
C ARG A 132 8.19 -3.56 -4.10
N ASN A 133 7.03 -3.31 -4.71
CA ASN A 133 5.80 -4.04 -4.41
C ASN A 133 6.04 -5.54 -4.62
N GLN A 134 5.44 -6.35 -3.76
CA GLN A 134 5.66 -7.80 -3.73
C GLN A 134 4.46 -8.53 -4.33
N SER A 135 4.69 -9.67 -4.99
CA SER A 135 3.56 -10.49 -5.43
C SER A 135 2.66 -10.89 -4.25
N PRO A 136 1.35 -11.12 -4.46
CA PRO A 136 0.46 -11.62 -3.41
C PRO A 136 1.00 -12.86 -2.71
N THR A 137 1.53 -13.82 -3.47
CA THR A 137 2.13 -15.06 -2.96
C THR A 137 3.31 -14.79 -2.03
N ALA A 138 4.19 -13.85 -2.40
CA ALA A 138 5.35 -13.51 -1.57
C ALA A 138 4.92 -12.85 -0.25
N ILE A 139 3.97 -11.92 -0.28
CA ILE A 139 3.43 -11.28 0.93
C ILE A 139 2.77 -12.29 1.85
N VAL A 140 1.91 -13.13 1.30
CA VAL A 140 1.23 -14.14 2.09
C VAL A 140 2.23 -15.13 2.69
N GLY A 141 3.25 -15.56 1.94
CA GLY A 141 4.33 -16.40 2.47
C GLY A 141 5.11 -15.75 3.62
N VAL A 142 5.26 -14.42 3.64
CA VAL A 142 5.83 -13.70 4.79
C VAL A 142 4.87 -13.73 5.98
N LEU A 143 3.58 -13.48 5.75
CA LEU A 143 2.56 -13.44 6.81
C LEU A 143 2.20 -14.81 7.40
N GLU A 144 2.47 -15.89 6.67
CA GLU A 144 2.17 -17.28 7.03
C GLU A 144 3.43 -18.08 7.40
N ARG A 145 4.60 -17.44 7.50
CA ARG A 145 5.90 -18.09 7.74
C ARG A 145 5.88 -19.07 8.91
N ASP A 146 5.28 -18.66 10.02
CA ASP A 146 5.23 -19.46 11.26
C ASP A 146 3.89 -20.19 11.44
N ASN A 147 2.89 -19.89 10.62
CA ASN A 147 1.56 -20.48 10.66
C ASN A 147 0.86 -20.32 9.31
N GLN A 148 0.68 -21.43 8.58
CA GLN A 148 0.01 -21.44 7.27
C GLN A 148 -1.45 -20.95 7.33
N GLU A 149 -2.07 -21.01 8.51
CA GLU A 149 -3.44 -20.58 8.74
C GLU A 149 -3.51 -19.22 9.45
N SER A 150 -2.48 -18.38 9.30
CA SER A 150 -2.44 -17.08 9.97
C SER A 150 -3.61 -16.19 9.55
N ALA A 151 -4.19 -15.48 10.52
CA ALA A 151 -5.28 -14.53 10.27
C ALA A 151 -4.86 -13.44 9.25
N ALA A 152 -3.60 -13.02 9.29
CA ALA A 152 -3.06 -12.02 8.37
C ALA A 152 -3.01 -12.55 6.93
N GLY A 153 -2.53 -13.78 6.72
CA GLY A 153 -2.53 -14.44 5.42
C GLY A 153 -3.94 -14.58 4.86
N LYS A 154 -4.89 -15.10 5.67
CA LYS A 154 -6.31 -15.23 5.29
C LYS A 154 -6.94 -13.91 4.88
N GLY A 155 -6.74 -12.85 5.67
CA GLY A 155 -7.30 -11.53 5.37
C GLY A 155 -6.72 -10.93 4.08
N ILE A 156 -5.42 -11.05 3.83
CA ILE A 156 -4.82 -10.57 2.58
C ILE A 156 -5.34 -11.36 1.37
N ARG A 157 -5.46 -12.70 1.46
CA ARG A 157 -6.05 -13.51 0.38
C ARG A 157 -7.49 -13.07 0.07
N ALA A 158 -8.28 -12.79 1.10
CA ALA A 158 -9.65 -12.33 0.97
C ALA A 158 -9.74 -10.95 0.30
N LEU A 159 -8.89 -9.98 0.69
CA LEU A 159 -8.79 -8.68 0.02
C LEU A 159 -8.38 -8.81 -1.46
N VAL A 160 -7.45 -9.71 -1.77
CA VAL A 160 -7.06 -10.00 -3.15
C VAL A 160 -8.25 -10.56 -3.93
N ALA A 161 -8.89 -11.61 -3.43
CA ALA A 161 -10.03 -12.23 -4.12
C ALA A 161 -11.17 -11.24 -4.36
N HIS A 162 -11.50 -10.43 -3.35
CA HIS A 162 -12.50 -9.36 -3.47
C HIS A 162 -12.11 -8.33 -4.53
N THR A 163 -10.86 -7.86 -4.52
CA THR A 163 -10.35 -6.92 -5.54
C THR A 163 -10.44 -7.51 -6.95
N GLU A 164 -10.06 -8.78 -7.13
CA GLU A 164 -10.10 -9.42 -8.44
C GLU A 164 -11.54 -9.62 -8.94
N GLN A 165 -12.45 -9.97 -8.03
CA GLN A 165 -13.88 -10.13 -8.33
C GLN A 165 -14.54 -8.79 -8.67
N GLU A 166 -14.36 -7.77 -7.84
CA GLU A 166 -15.06 -6.48 -7.95
C GLU A 166 -14.66 -5.74 -9.22
N TYR A 167 -13.36 -5.71 -9.52
CA TYR A 167 -12.84 -4.89 -10.62
C TYR A 167 -12.51 -5.69 -11.88
N GLY A 168 -12.66 -7.03 -11.85
CA GLY A 168 -12.32 -7.90 -12.98
C GLY A 168 -10.83 -7.87 -13.36
N TYR A 169 -9.97 -7.47 -12.43
CA TYR A 169 -8.52 -7.39 -12.62
C TYR A 169 -7.79 -8.53 -11.92
N ARG A 170 -6.51 -8.70 -12.25
CA ARG A 170 -5.62 -9.58 -11.50
C ARG A 170 -4.71 -8.76 -10.60
N VAL A 171 -4.63 -9.10 -9.33
CA VAL A 171 -3.71 -8.42 -8.40
C VAL A 171 -2.30 -8.95 -8.64
N THR A 172 -1.41 -8.06 -9.08
CA THR A 172 -0.03 -8.41 -9.43
C THR A 172 0.97 -8.09 -8.34
N ALA A 173 0.61 -7.16 -7.45
CA ALA A 173 1.51 -6.67 -6.42
C ALA A 173 0.73 -6.10 -5.23
N ILE A 174 1.32 -6.20 -4.04
CA ILE A 174 0.80 -5.70 -2.77
C ILE A 174 1.93 -4.93 -2.06
N GLN A 175 1.54 -3.84 -1.41
CA GLN A 175 2.38 -3.12 -0.45
C GLN A 175 1.64 -2.99 0.88
N LEU A 176 2.28 -3.42 1.96
CA LEU A 176 1.76 -3.28 3.32
C LEU A 176 2.44 -2.10 4.01
N ASN A 177 1.70 -1.01 4.16
CA ASN A 177 2.18 0.23 4.74
C ASN A 177 1.65 0.38 6.18
N PHE A 178 2.53 0.50 7.17
CA PHE A 178 2.18 0.81 8.55
C PHE A 178 2.45 2.29 8.80
N HIS A 179 1.45 2.99 9.29
CA HIS A 179 1.50 4.43 9.44
C HIS A 179 1.34 4.82 10.92
N PRO A 180 2.45 5.00 11.65
CA PRO A 180 2.42 5.11 13.12
C PRO A 180 1.83 6.42 13.64
N ASN A 181 1.83 7.46 12.81
CA ASN A 181 1.46 8.82 13.19
C ASN A 181 1.02 9.61 11.95
N HIS A 182 0.79 10.91 12.15
CA HIS A 182 0.32 11.86 11.14
C HIS A 182 1.42 12.39 10.20
N LYS A 183 2.67 11.91 10.32
CA LYS A 183 3.82 12.40 9.53
C LYS A 183 4.17 11.49 8.35
N SER A 184 3.34 10.50 8.04
CA SER A 184 3.56 9.62 6.91
C SER A 184 3.08 10.24 5.60
N SER A 185 3.83 10.05 4.53
CA SER A 185 3.41 10.38 3.16
C SER A 185 3.52 9.15 2.26
N HIS A 186 2.73 9.14 1.19
CA HIS A 186 2.97 8.26 0.06
C HIS A 186 3.71 9.06 -1.00
N LYS A 187 4.79 8.51 -1.54
CA LYS A 187 5.36 9.04 -2.78
C LYS A 187 4.29 8.93 -3.87
N GLN A 188 4.24 9.91 -4.76
CA GLN A 188 3.26 9.92 -5.84
C GLN A 188 3.37 8.63 -6.66
N HIS A 189 2.23 8.03 -6.99
CA HIS A 189 2.16 6.77 -7.74
C HIS A 189 2.74 6.90 -9.17
N ARG A 190 3.06 8.13 -9.62
CA ARG A 190 3.87 8.44 -10.80
C ARG A 190 5.19 7.67 -10.82
N ASP A 191 5.88 7.59 -9.69
CA ASP A 191 7.21 6.98 -9.59
C ASP A 191 7.14 5.45 -9.65
N ILE A 192 6.02 4.89 -9.21
CA ILE A 192 5.83 3.44 -9.06
C ILE A 192 5.18 2.84 -10.31
N TYR A 193 4.29 3.53 -11.02
CA TYR A 193 3.59 2.94 -12.19
C TYR A 193 3.88 3.69 -13.51
N GLY A 194 4.21 4.98 -13.46
CA GLY A 194 4.51 5.80 -14.63
C GLY A 194 5.91 5.61 -15.21
N ALA A 195 6.87 5.12 -14.41
CA ALA A 195 8.24 4.82 -14.85
C ALA A 195 8.42 3.38 -15.38
N GLY A 196 7.33 2.63 -15.57
CA GLY A 196 7.39 1.26 -16.06
C GLY A 196 7.90 0.26 -15.02
N GLN A 197 7.56 0.47 -13.74
CA GLN A 197 7.84 -0.55 -12.74
C GLN A 197 7.05 -1.81 -13.09
N LYS A 198 7.81 -2.88 -13.14
CA LYS A 198 7.51 -4.12 -13.80
C LYS A 198 7.17 -5.10 -12.67
N GLY A 199 5.89 -5.18 -12.32
CA GLY A 199 5.37 -6.11 -11.32
C GLY A 199 5.09 -7.47 -11.97
N GLY A 200 5.75 -8.53 -11.49
CA GLY A 200 5.54 -9.88 -11.98
C GLY A 200 4.77 -10.72 -10.97
N ILE A 201 3.77 -11.47 -11.45
CA ILE A 201 2.95 -12.41 -10.66
C ILE A 201 3.80 -13.33 -9.77
N ASN A 202 4.99 -13.71 -10.24
CA ASN A 202 5.87 -14.69 -9.58
C ASN A 202 7.31 -14.18 -9.40
N CYS A 203 7.54 -12.87 -9.24
CA CYS A 203 8.90 -12.30 -9.13
C CYS A 203 9.84 -12.61 -10.33
N THR A 204 9.29 -13.12 -11.43
CA THR A 204 10.02 -13.63 -12.60
C THR A 204 9.40 -13.07 -13.87
N CYS A 205 10.14 -12.16 -14.52
CA CYS A 205 10.20 -11.84 -15.96
C CYS A 205 8.93 -11.66 -16.82
N SER A 206 7.72 -11.80 -16.28
CA SER A 206 6.46 -11.58 -16.99
C SER A 206 5.77 -10.38 -16.35
N PHE A 207 5.91 -9.24 -17.02
CA PHE A 207 5.45 -7.96 -16.50
C PHE A 207 4.14 -7.57 -17.17
N MET A 208 3.09 -7.49 -16.36
CA MET A 208 1.80 -7.02 -16.81
C MET A 208 1.68 -5.52 -16.53
N LYS A 209 1.07 -4.78 -17.45
CA LYS A 209 0.77 -3.37 -17.23
C LYS A 209 -0.29 -3.28 -16.12
N CYS A 210 0.04 -2.60 -15.02
CA CYS A 210 -0.93 -2.32 -13.98
C CYS A 210 -1.96 -1.29 -14.49
N THR A 211 -3.24 -1.61 -14.37
CA THR A 211 -4.36 -0.81 -14.90
C THR A 211 -5.13 -0.05 -13.82
N GLY A 212 -4.73 -0.17 -12.56
CA GLY A 212 -5.33 0.53 -11.43
C GLY A 212 -4.66 0.16 -10.12
N THR A 213 -5.16 0.74 -9.03
CA THR A 213 -4.74 0.43 -7.66
C THR A 213 -5.95 0.52 -6.75
N VAL A 214 -6.02 -0.40 -5.79
CA VAL A 214 -6.97 -0.34 -4.68
C VAL A 214 -6.17 -0.21 -3.40
N CYS A 215 -6.33 0.91 -2.72
CA CYS A 215 -5.77 1.15 -1.40
C CYS A 215 -6.84 0.77 -0.37
N TYR A 216 -6.53 -0.15 0.54
CA TYR A 216 -7.40 -0.44 1.68
C TYR A 216 -6.86 0.27 2.93
N SER A 217 -7.74 0.90 3.71
CA SER A 217 -7.37 1.49 4.99
C SER A 217 -7.82 0.57 6.12
N ILE A 218 -6.88 0.11 6.92
CA ILE A 218 -7.11 -0.90 7.96
C ILE A 218 -6.53 -0.37 9.27
N GLY A 219 -7.39 -0.12 10.25
CA GLY A 219 -7.03 0.49 11.54
C GLY A 219 -6.40 1.88 11.37
N SER A 220 -6.93 2.66 10.43
CA SER A 220 -6.47 4.01 10.17
C SER A 220 -7.62 4.81 9.55
N SER A 221 -7.88 6.00 10.06
CA SER A 221 -8.70 6.99 9.35
C SER A 221 -7.83 8.19 9.03
N ARG A 222 -7.75 8.56 7.75
CA ARG A 222 -6.87 9.64 7.28
C ARG A 222 -7.59 10.53 6.30
N GLN A 223 -7.25 11.80 6.36
CA GLN A 223 -7.56 12.70 5.28
C GLN A 223 -6.49 12.50 4.21
N ILE A 224 -6.92 12.04 3.04
CA ILE A 224 -6.10 11.97 1.84
C ILE A 224 -6.20 13.30 1.11
N LEU A 225 -5.08 13.75 0.56
CA LEU A 225 -4.99 14.95 -0.27
C LEU A 225 -4.85 14.48 -1.71
N CYS A 226 -5.78 14.90 -2.56
CA CYS A 226 -5.73 14.74 -4.00
C CYS A 226 -5.50 16.07 -4.71
N GLU A 227 -4.34 16.23 -5.34
CA GLU A 227 -3.93 17.45 -6.03
C GLU A 227 -3.93 17.25 -7.55
N THR A 228 -4.49 18.22 -8.27
CA THR A 228 -4.36 18.31 -9.72
C THR A 228 -2.99 18.88 -10.05
N ILE A 229 -2.08 18.03 -10.51
CA ILE A 229 -0.75 18.44 -10.95
C ILE A 229 -0.86 19.05 -12.35
N THR A 230 -0.08 20.09 -12.61
CA THR A 230 -0.05 20.85 -13.87
C THR A 230 1.35 20.86 -14.49
N ASP A 231 2.12 19.78 -14.30
CA ASP A 231 3.46 19.64 -14.86
C ASP A 231 3.42 19.26 -16.36
N SER A 232 4.60 19.07 -16.98
CA SER A 232 4.71 18.76 -18.42
C SER A 232 4.04 17.46 -18.87
N ARG A 233 3.56 16.61 -17.94
CA ARG A 233 2.79 15.40 -18.25
C ARG A 233 1.31 15.54 -17.95
N SER A 234 0.91 16.62 -17.28
CA SER A 234 -0.49 16.93 -17.07
C SER A 234 -1.16 17.32 -18.38
N LYS A 235 -2.42 16.93 -18.51
CA LYS A 235 -3.31 17.45 -19.55
C LYS A 235 -3.86 18.85 -19.23
N TYR A 236 -3.67 19.31 -18.00
CA TYR A 236 -4.14 20.61 -17.54
C TYR A 236 -3.02 21.64 -17.63
N GLU A 237 -3.28 22.75 -18.31
CA GLU A 237 -2.37 23.88 -18.38
C GLU A 237 -2.37 24.65 -17.05
N THR A 238 -1.22 25.23 -16.69
CA THR A 238 -1.13 26.16 -15.57
C THR A 238 -1.86 27.46 -15.91
N CYS A 239 -2.48 28.11 -14.91
CA CYS A 239 -3.03 29.46 -15.09
C CYS A 239 -1.99 30.58 -14.93
N GLY A 240 -0.70 30.24 -14.79
CA GLY A 240 0.40 31.15 -14.51
C GLY A 240 1.45 30.54 -13.58
N GLU A 241 2.43 31.34 -13.15
CA GLU A 241 3.48 30.93 -12.21
C GLU A 241 2.93 30.60 -10.81
N GLU A 242 1.85 31.28 -10.41
CA GLU A 242 1.16 31.09 -9.12
C GLU A 242 0.14 29.93 -9.14
N CYS A 243 0.21 29.05 -10.13
CA CYS A 243 -0.74 27.93 -10.26
C CYS A 243 -0.49 26.87 -9.16
N THR A 244 -1.32 26.87 -8.12
CA THR A 244 -1.22 25.93 -6.99
C THR A 244 -1.92 24.59 -7.24
N GLY A 245 -2.72 24.50 -8.31
CA GLY A 245 -3.52 23.32 -8.63
C GLY A 245 -4.74 23.17 -7.71
N ARG A 246 -5.77 22.45 -8.18
CA ARG A 246 -6.94 22.15 -7.33
C ARG A 246 -6.60 21.02 -6.36
N LYS A 247 -6.97 21.21 -5.10
CA LYS A 247 -6.77 20.23 -4.01
C LYS A 247 -8.12 19.72 -3.53
N THR A 248 -8.22 18.41 -3.33
CA THR A 248 -9.39 17.75 -2.75
C THR A 248 -8.92 16.95 -1.56
N TYR A 249 -9.45 17.26 -0.39
CA TYR A 249 -9.19 16.50 0.81
C TYR A 249 -10.37 15.56 1.04
N LYS A 250 -10.15 14.25 1.03
CA LYS A 250 -11.19 13.25 1.29
C LYS A 250 -10.85 12.44 2.51
N TRP A 251 -11.85 12.00 3.26
CA TRP A 251 -11.61 11.01 4.32
C TRP A 251 -11.60 9.59 3.76
N MET A 252 -10.58 8.83 4.16
CA MET A 252 -10.53 7.40 4.00
C MET A 252 -10.56 6.78 5.40
N HIS A 253 -11.70 6.19 5.75
CA HIS A 253 -11.93 5.62 7.08
C HIS A 253 -11.31 4.24 7.21
N SER A 254 -11.11 3.79 8.44
CA SER A 254 -10.80 2.38 8.69
C SER A 254 -11.94 1.54 8.12
N GLY A 255 -11.61 0.55 7.30
CA GLY A 255 -12.58 -0.29 6.60
C GLY A 255 -12.90 0.17 5.16
N SER A 256 -12.52 1.38 4.77
CA SER A 256 -12.74 1.88 3.41
C SER A 256 -11.68 1.37 2.42
N ALA A 257 -12.04 1.38 1.14
CA ALA A 257 -11.10 1.28 0.03
C ALA A 257 -11.10 2.58 -0.79
N MET A 258 -9.97 2.88 -1.42
CA MET A 258 -9.85 3.92 -2.44
C MET A 258 -9.38 3.24 -3.72
N HIS A 259 -10.21 3.25 -4.74
CA HIS A 259 -9.88 2.71 -6.05
C HIS A 259 -9.58 3.83 -7.02
N PHE A 260 -8.47 3.71 -7.74
CA PHE A 260 -8.14 4.63 -8.83
C PHE A 260 -7.51 3.89 -10.01
N ASN A 261 -7.99 4.21 -11.21
CA ASN A 261 -7.65 3.50 -12.42
C ASN A 261 -6.46 4.11 -13.18
N ALA A 262 -5.99 3.44 -14.24
CA ALA A 262 -4.84 3.90 -15.02
C ALA A 262 -5.04 5.28 -15.66
N PRO A 263 -6.19 5.62 -16.28
CA PRO A 263 -6.46 6.97 -16.75
C PRO A 263 -6.29 8.04 -15.66
N TRP A 264 -6.88 7.83 -14.49
CA TRP A 264 -6.70 8.72 -13.34
C TRP A 264 -5.23 8.83 -12.93
N ASN A 265 -4.54 7.69 -12.80
CA ASN A 265 -3.11 7.66 -12.47
C ASN A 265 -2.25 8.45 -13.45
N ASN A 266 -2.57 8.37 -14.74
CA ASN A 266 -1.83 9.02 -15.82
C ASN A 266 -2.12 10.52 -15.93
N ASN A 267 -3.29 10.97 -15.49
CA ASN A 267 -3.69 12.37 -15.56
C ASN A 267 -3.38 13.16 -14.30
N HIS A 268 -2.56 12.58 -13.42
CA HIS A 268 -1.82 13.30 -12.39
C HIS A 268 -2.70 14.05 -11.38
N THR A 269 -3.87 13.50 -11.08
CA THR A 269 -4.75 13.97 -10.00
C THR A 269 -4.55 13.05 -8.78
N HIS A 270 -3.49 13.25 -7.98
CA HIS A 270 -3.14 12.31 -6.90
C HIS A 270 -3.32 12.88 -5.53
#